data_AF-A0A2H5UVW7-F1
#
_entry.id   AF-A0A2H5UVW7-F1
#
_cell.length_a   1.000
_cell.length_b   1.000
_cell.length_c   1.000
_cell.angle_alpha   90.00
_cell.angle_beta   90.00
_cell.angle_gamma   90.00
#
_symmetry.space_group_name_H-M   'P 1'
#
loop_
_entity.id
_entity.type
_entity.pdbx_description
1 polymer ?
#
loop_
_entity_poly.entity_id
_entity_poly.type
_entity_poly.pdbx_seq_one_letter_code
_entity_poly.pdbx_strand_id
1 'polypeptide(L)'
;MLRSLASAYLKGELEDVRFESMDNPHVVRALEGIKGVGRWSAEYVLLYSLGRLDVYPGDDVGAAKSLATWLGISGRLSYEDVQTVTSRWGQYRGMVYFHLLLRRLREKSLV
;
A
#
# COMPACT_ATOMS: atom_id res chain seq x y z
N MET A 1 0.43 13.35 12.82
CA MET A 1 -0.15 12.99 11.52
C MET A 1 -1.25 13.95 11.09
N LEU A 2 -2.50 13.87 11.58
CA LEU A 2 -3.61 14.71 11.06
C LEU A 2 -3.33 16.22 11.07
N ARG A 3 -2.80 16.78 12.17
CA ARG A 3 -2.41 18.20 12.24
C ARG A 3 -1.30 18.57 11.27
N SER A 4 -0.34 17.65 11.07
CA SER A 4 0.78 17.85 10.15
C SER A 4 0.31 17.80 8.70
N LEU A 5 -0.60 16.88 8.37
CA LEU A 5 -1.22 16.77 7.05
C LEU A 5 -2.07 18.01 6.73
N ALA A 6 -2.93 18.43 7.66
CA ALA A 6 -3.72 19.64 7.52
C ALA A 6 -2.83 20.89 7.37
N SER A 7 -1.75 20.99 8.14
CA SER A 7 -0.80 22.09 8.00
C SER A 7 -0.07 22.07 6.66
N ALA A 8 0.33 20.91 6.13
CA ALA A 8 0.99 20.80 4.83
C ALA A 8 0.04 21.19 3.70
N TYR A 9 -1.23 20.75 3.79
CA TYR A 9 -2.28 21.16 2.85
C TYR A 9 -2.51 22.67 2.85
N LEU A 10 -2.71 23.28 4.03
CA LEU A 10 -2.95 24.71 4.16
C LEU A 10 -1.78 25.59 3.70
N LYS A 11 -0.56 25.04 3.65
CA LYS A 11 0.64 25.73 3.16
C LYS A 11 0.87 25.55 1.66
N GLY A 12 0.00 24.82 0.96
CA GLY A 12 0.18 24.51 -0.47
C GLY A 12 1.26 23.45 -0.75
N GLU A 13 1.92 22.91 0.28
CA GLU A 13 3.00 21.92 0.14
C GLU A 13 2.53 20.60 -0.50
N LEU A 14 1.20 20.37 -0.55
CA LEU A 14 0.58 19.22 -1.21
C LEU A 14 -0.08 19.56 -2.56
N GLU A 15 -0.33 20.84 -2.86
CA GLU A 15 -0.99 21.28 -4.11
C GLU A 15 0.00 21.35 -5.28
N ASP A 16 1.27 21.71 -5.01
CA ASP A 16 2.32 21.72 -6.03
C ASP A 16 2.82 20.31 -6.40
N VAL A 17 2.43 19.29 -5.64
CA VAL A 17 2.88 17.90 -5.83
C VAL A 17 1.88 17.15 -6.69
N ARG A 18 2.11 17.13 -8.01
CA ARG A 18 1.31 16.34 -8.97
C ARG A 18 1.64 14.84 -8.87
N PHE A 19 1.17 14.18 -7.81
CA PHE A 19 1.38 12.74 -7.57
C PHE A 19 0.97 11.85 -8.76
N GLU A 20 -0.02 12.28 -9.55
CA GLU A 20 -0.50 11.60 -10.76
C GLU A 20 0.59 11.48 -11.84
N SER A 21 1.47 12.48 -11.93
CA SER A 21 2.57 12.53 -12.91
C SER A 21 3.88 11.91 -12.40
N MET A 22 3.96 11.64 -11.10
CA MET A 22 5.14 11.07 -10.46
C MET A 22 5.14 9.54 -10.53
N ASP A 23 6.32 8.95 -10.60
CA ASP A 23 6.48 7.51 -10.41
C ASP A 23 6.25 7.09 -8.94
N ASN A 24 5.99 5.80 -8.72
CA ASN A 24 5.68 5.29 -7.40
C ASN A 24 6.79 5.59 -6.37
N PRO A 25 8.09 5.38 -6.64
CA PRO A 25 9.17 5.74 -5.69
C PRO A 25 9.21 7.21 -5.28
N HIS A 26 8.97 8.14 -6.21
CA HIS A 26 8.95 9.58 -5.90
C HIS A 26 7.73 9.94 -5.04
N VAL A 27 6.55 9.38 -5.34
CA VAL A 27 5.36 9.57 -4.50
C VAL A 27 5.59 9.03 -3.09
N VAL A 28 6.17 7.84 -2.93
CA VAL A 28 6.48 7.28 -1.60
C VAL A 28 7.37 8.23 -0.81
N ARG A 29 8.48 8.69 -1.40
CA ARG A 29 9.40 9.60 -0.70
C ARG A 29 8.74 10.92 -0.29
N ALA A 30 7.92 11.48 -1.17
CA ALA A 30 7.18 12.71 -0.87
C ALA A 30 6.19 12.50 0.30
N LEU A 31 5.45 11.39 0.29
CA LEU A 31 4.50 11.05 1.35
C LEU A 31 5.21 10.75 2.69
N GLU A 32 6.32 10.01 2.68
CA GLU A 32 7.11 9.72 3.89
C GLU A 32 7.74 10.97 4.51
N GLY A 33 7.92 12.05 3.74
CA GLY A 33 8.32 13.36 4.26
C GLY A 33 7.30 13.99 5.23
N ILE A 34 6.05 13.51 5.22
CA ILE A 34 4.99 14.01 6.10
C ILE A 34 5.06 13.31 7.46
N LYS A 35 5.21 14.09 8.53
CA LYS A 35 5.33 13.55 9.90
C LYS A 35 4.17 12.61 10.26
N GLY A 36 4.51 11.32 10.43
CA GLY A 36 3.61 10.25 10.81
C GLY A 36 3.07 9.42 9.64
N VAL A 37 3.52 9.68 8.42
CA VAL A 37 3.29 8.82 7.26
C VAL A 37 4.54 7.95 7.08
N GLY A 38 4.40 6.63 7.15
CA GLY A 38 5.46 5.67 6.83
C GLY A 38 5.15 4.93 5.53
N ARG A 39 6.09 4.06 5.11
CA ARG A 39 5.99 3.25 3.88
C ARG A 39 4.64 2.60 3.66
N TRP A 40 4.13 1.89 4.68
CA TRP A 40 2.82 1.24 4.61
C TRP A 40 1.70 2.21 4.18
N SER A 41 1.60 3.36 4.85
CA SER A 41 0.59 4.38 4.52
C SER A 41 0.80 4.96 3.12
N ALA A 42 2.06 5.19 2.73
CA ALA A 42 2.39 5.73 1.41
C ALA A 42 2.04 4.76 0.27
N GLU A 43 2.38 3.47 0.42
CA GLU A 43 2.02 2.42 -0.52
C GLU A 43 0.51 2.18 -0.58
N TYR A 44 -0.17 2.27 0.57
CA TYR A 44 -1.63 2.17 0.60
C TYR A 44 -2.31 3.34 -0.12
N VAL A 45 -1.80 4.57 0.02
CA VAL A 45 -2.26 5.74 -0.74
C VAL A 45 -2.05 5.56 -2.24
N LEU A 46 -0.88 5.04 -2.65
CA LEU A 46 -0.61 4.70 -4.05
C LEU A 46 -1.67 3.73 -4.60
N LEU A 47 -1.92 2.64 -3.90
CA LEU A 47 -2.87 1.61 -4.34
C LEU A 47 -4.33 2.11 -4.32
N TYR A 48 -4.80 2.61 -3.18
CA TYR A 48 -6.22 2.89 -2.95
C TYR A 48 -6.64 4.27 -3.47
N SER A 49 -5.86 5.32 -3.18
CA SER A 49 -6.24 6.70 -3.51
C SER A 49 -5.81 7.10 -4.91
N LEU A 50 -4.61 6.70 -5.34
CA LEU A 50 -4.06 7.05 -6.66
C LEU A 50 -4.30 5.97 -7.73
N GLY A 51 -4.92 4.84 -7.36
CA GLY A 51 -5.27 3.77 -8.29
C GLY A 51 -4.07 3.05 -8.92
N ARG A 52 -2.88 3.10 -8.31
CA ARG A 52 -1.66 2.44 -8.80
C ARG A 52 -1.75 0.94 -8.52
N LEU A 53 -2.40 0.21 -9.43
CA LEU A 53 -2.63 -1.24 -9.31
C LEU A 53 -1.35 -2.08 -9.37
N ASP A 54 -0.25 -1.48 -9.82
CA ASP A 54 1.08 -2.08 -9.79
C ASP A 54 1.76 -1.91 -8.42
N VAL A 55 1.05 -1.54 -7.35
CA VAL A 55 1.59 -1.45 -5.98
C VAL A 55 0.87 -2.43 -5.07
N TYR A 56 1.64 -3.22 -4.32
CA TYR A 56 1.15 -4.05 -3.22
C TYR A 56 1.79 -3.54 -1.92
N PRO A 57 1.01 -3.07 -0.92
CA PRO A 57 1.52 -2.62 0.36
C PRO A 57 2.27 -3.74 1.10
N GLY A 58 3.59 -3.72 1.06
CA GLY A 58 4.44 -4.84 1.48
C GLY A 58 4.50 -5.00 3.01
N ASP A 59 4.40 -3.88 3.73
CA ASP A 59 4.46 -3.84 5.19
C ASP A 59 3.11 -4.14 5.86
N ASP A 60 2.07 -4.47 5.09
CA ASP A 60 0.78 -4.83 5.68
C ASP A 60 0.84 -6.24 6.28
N VAL A 61 0.98 -6.30 7.61
CA VAL A 61 1.08 -7.57 8.35
C VAL A 61 -0.14 -8.47 8.12
N GLY A 62 -1.32 -7.87 7.96
CA GLY A 62 -2.55 -8.60 7.71
C GLY A 62 -2.57 -9.22 6.31
N ALA A 63 -2.23 -8.42 5.30
CA ALA A 63 -2.18 -8.84 3.92
C ALA A 63 -1.04 -9.84 3.67
N ALA A 64 0.14 -9.62 4.25
CA ALA A 64 1.27 -10.57 4.19
C ALA A 64 0.90 -11.94 4.78
N LYS A 65 0.19 -11.95 5.92
CA LYS A 65 -0.32 -13.21 6.52
C LYS A 65 -1.36 -13.89 5.61
N SER A 66 -2.29 -13.13 5.05
CA SER A 66 -3.30 -13.65 4.12
C SER A 66 -2.66 -14.20 2.85
N LEU A 67 -1.64 -13.52 2.31
CA LEU A 67 -0.89 -13.95 1.14
C LEU A 67 -0.14 -15.25 1.41
N ALA A 68 0.60 -15.34 2.52
CA ALA A 68 1.30 -16.56 2.92
C ALA A 68 0.34 -17.74 3.06
N THR A 69 -0.80 -17.52 3.72
CA THR A 69 -1.84 -18.54 3.91
C THR A 69 -2.44 -18.99 2.58
N TRP A 70 -2.78 -18.06 1.70
CA TRP A 70 -3.37 -18.37 0.40
C TRP A 70 -2.42 -19.16 -0.52
N LEU A 71 -1.11 -18.88 -0.43
CA LEU A 71 -0.09 -19.55 -1.22
C LEU A 71 0.50 -20.80 -0.55
N GLY A 72 0.07 -21.14 0.68
CA GLY A 72 0.64 -22.25 1.44
C GLY A 72 2.10 -22.07 1.84
N ILE A 73 2.57 -20.82 2.01
CA ILE A 73 3.93 -20.51 2.43
C ILE A 73 4.02 -20.57 3.96
N SER A 74 4.94 -21.38 4.46
CA SER A 74 5.22 -21.48 5.89
C SER A 74 6.02 -20.28 6.39
N GLY A 75 5.60 -19.70 7.51
CA GLY A 75 6.32 -18.61 8.18
C GLY A 75 5.80 -17.21 7.82
N ARG A 76 6.49 -16.20 8.37
CA ARG A 76 6.17 -14.79 8.15
C ARG A 76 6.97 -14.29 6.95
N LEU A 77 6.27 -13.72 5.96
CA LEU A 77 6.91 -13.03 4.84
C LEU A 77 7.49 -11.69 5.31
N SER A 78 8.75 -11.43 4.94
CA SER A 78 9.35 -10.10 5.00
C SER A 78 8.76 -9.18 3.92
N TYR A 79 9.09 -7.89 3.98
CA TYR A 79 8.71 -6.94 2.94
C TYR A 79 9.26 -7.39 1.57
N GLU A 80 10.51 -7.81 1.52
CA GLU A 80 11.21 -8.30 0.33
C GLU A 80 10.56 -9.58 -0.21
N ASP A 81 10.16 -10.50 0.67
CA ASP A 81 9.43 -11.70 0.27
C ASP A 81 8.08 -11.35 -0.35
N VAL A 82 7.33 -10.41 0.26
CA VAL A 82 6.04 -9.96 -0.29
C VAL A 82 6.24 -9.33 -1.67
N GLN A 83 7.22 -8.45 -1.85
CA GLN A 83 7.51 -7.85 -3.15
C GLN A 83 7.89 -8.91 -4.19
N THR A 84 8.74 -9.87 -3.82
CA THR A 84 9.18 -10.96 -4.69
C THR A 84 8.02 -11.87 -5.09
N VAL A 85 7.23 -12.33 -4.11
CA VAL A 85 6.09 -13.21 -4.35
C VAL A 85 5.05 -12.52 -5.21
N THR A 86 4.76 -11.25 -4.95
CA THR A 86 3.73 -10.49 -5.66
C THR A 86 4.12 -10.02 -7.05
N SER A 87 5.42 -10.01 -7.38
CA SER A 87 5.92 -9.65 -8.71
C SER A 87 5.33 -10.50 -9.85
N ARG A 88 4.92 -11.74 -9.57
CA ARG A 88 4.31 -12.66 -10.55
C ARG A 88 3.00 -12.14 -11.15
N TRP A 89 2.32 -11.20 -10.49
CA TRP A 89 1.10 -10.56 -10.98
C TRP A 89 1.36 -9.23 -11.69
N GLY A 90 2.62 -8.80 -11.78
CA GLY A 90 3.03 -7.60 -12.52
C GLY A 90 2.22 -6.36 -12.15
N GLN A 91 1.66 -5.70 -13.17
CA GLN A 91 0.86 -4.48 -13.04
C GLN A 91 -0.46 -4.66 -12.28
N TYR A 92 -0.85 -5.90 -11.97
CA TYR A 92 -2.09 -6.21 -11.27
C TYR A 92 -1.88 -6.69 -9.84
N ARG A 93 -0.65 -6.62 -9.31
CA ARG A 93 -0.36 -7.12 -7.96
C ARG A 93 -1.21 -6.45 -6.87
N GLY A 94 -1.55 -5.17 -7.01
CA GLY A 94 -2.47 -4.47 -6.12
C GLY A 94 -3.88 -5.05 -6.10
N MET A 95 -4.35 -5.67 -7.19
CA MET A 95 -5.65 -6.36 -7.21
C MET A 95 -5.65 -7.60 -6.30
N VAL A 96 -4.50 -8.25 -6.13
CA VAL A 96 -4.35 -9.38 -5.19
C VAL A 96 -4.56 -8.92 -3.75
N TYR A 97 -4.10 -7.71 -3.42
CA TYR A 97 -4.34 -7.12 -2.10
C TYR A 97 -5.84 -7.01 -1.81
N PHE A 98 -6.61 -6.41 -2.74
CA PHE A 98 -8.06 -6.29 -2.59
C PHE A 98 -8.78 -7.64 -2.56
N HIS A 99 -8.37 -8.58 -3.40
CA HIS A 99 -8.91 -9.95 -3.38
C HIS A 99 -8.75 -10.60 -2.00
N LEU A 100 -7.54 -10.54 -1.43
CA LEU A 100 -7.24 -11.13 -0.13
C LEU A 100 -7.98 -10.41 1.01
N LEU A 101 -8.14 -9.08 0.91
CA LEU A 101 -8.95 -8.30 1.85
C LEU A 101 -10.41 -8.75 1.83
N LEU A 102 -11.04 -8.80 0.65
CA LEU A 102 -12.42 -9.23 0.48
C LEU A 102 -12.64 -10.67 0.93
N ARG A 103 -11.72 -11.56 0.58
CA ARG A 103 -11.73 -12.95 1.05
C ARG A 103 -11.75 -13.02 2.58
N ARG A 104 -10.88 -12.27 3.25
CA ARG A 104 -10.80 -12.23 4.72
C ARG A 104 -12.08 -11.69 5.36
N LEU A 105 -12.71 -10.68 4.75
CA LEU A 105 -13.97 -10.13 5.24
C LEU A 105 -15.11 -11.15 5.11
N ARG A 106 -15.16 -11.88 3.99
CA ARG A 106 -16.12 -12.99 3.79
C ARG A 106 -15.93 -14.12 4.79
N GLU A 107 -14.68 -14.51 5.07
CA GLU A 107 -14.37 -15.55 6.08
C GLU A 107 -14.80 -15.13 7.50
N LYS A 108 -14.93 -13.83 7.76
CA LYS A 108 -15.44 -13.27 9.02
C LYS A 108 -16.94 -12.98 9.00
N SER A 109 -17.65 -13.31 7.93
CA SER A 109 -19.07 -13.00 7.75
C SER A 109 -19.38 -11.50 7.86
N LEU A 110 -18.46 -10.64 7.43
CA LEU A 110 -18.62 -9.16 7.49
C LEU A 110 -19.12 -8.55 6.18
N VAL A 111 -19.09 -9.32 5.08
CA VAL A 111 -19.61 -9.00 3.74
C VAL A 111 -20.05 -10.27 3.04
#